data_AF-A0A838EYP0-F1
#
_entry.id   AF-A0A838EYP0-F1
#
_cell.length_a   1.000
_cell.length_b   1.000
_cell.length_c   1.000
_cell.angle_alpha   90.00
_cell.angle_beta   90.00
_cell.angle_gamma   90.00
#
_symmetry.space_group_name_H-M   'P 1'
#
loop_
_entity.id
_entity.type
_entity.pdbx_description
1 polymer ?
#
loop_
_entity_poly.entity_id
_entity_poly.type
_entity_poly.pdbx_seq_one_letter_code
_entity_poly.pdbx_strand_id
1 'polypeptide(L)'
;PQMQAIFDCRIPCEKAGIPFIADGGIKFSGDIMKALAGGASSVMIGSLFAGCEETPGEMVLYQGRAYKMYRGMGSMGAMERGSKDRYGQSAVEEVSKLVPEGIEGQVPYRGSLSSNLFQLVGGVRAGMGYVGAPDMKLLRERAKFLRITSASLKESHPHDVIVTKEAPNYRQV
;
A
#
# COMPACT_ATOMS: atom_id res chain seq x y z
N PRO A 1 -13.19 -5.88 0.88
CA PRO A 1 -12.28 -5.76 -0.29
C PRO A 1 -12.01 -4.29 -0.61
N GLN A 2 -10.74 -3.85 -0.64
CA GLN A 2 -10.42 -2.41 -0.69
C GLN A 2 -10.94 -1.71 -1.95
N MET A 3 -10.92 -2.38 -3.10
CA MET A 3 -11.41 -1.77 -4.35
C MET A 3 -12.92 -1.46 -4.29
N GLN A 4 -13.71 -2.34 -3.67
CA GLN A 4 -15.14 -2.11 -3.48
C GLN A 4 -15.38 -0.93 -2.53
N ALA A 5 -14.64 -0.86 -1.42
CA ALA A 5 -14.74 0.27 -0.49
C ALA A 5 -14.42 1.62 -1.17
N ILE A 6 -13.42 1.65 -2.05
CA ILE A 6 -13.11 2.85 -2.85
C ILE A 6 -14.29 3.24 -3.75
N PHE A 7 -14.90 2.28 -4.45
CA PHE A 7 -16.07 2.54 -5.30
C PHE A 7 -17.29 3.00 -4.50
N ASP A 8 -17.52 2.42 -3.32
CA ASP A 8 -18.64 2.76 -2.45
C ASP A 8 -18.47 4.16 -1.84
N CYS A 9 -17.24 4.52 -1.43
CA CYS A 9 -16.92 5.85 -0.92
C CYS A 9 -16.95 6.93 -2.00
N ARG A 10 -16.64 6.59 -3.25
CA ARG A 10 -16.63 7.54 -4.38
C ARG A 10 -17.96 8.29 -4.50
N ILE A 11 -19.08 7.57 -4.51
CA ILE A 11 -20.42 8.15 -4.77
C ILE A 11 -20.80 9.26 -3.76
N PRO A 12 -20.79 9.04 -2.44
CA PRO A 12 -21.10 10.08 -1.47
C PRO A 12 -20.05 11.20 -1.44
N CYS A 13 -18.76 10.86 -1.59
CA CYS A 13 -17.69 11.85 -1.62
C CYS A 13 -17.79 12.79 -2.83
N GLU A 14 -18.08 12.28 -4.02
CA GLU A 14 -18.29 13.10 -5.22
C GLU A 14 -19.51 14.01 -5.07
N LYS A 15 -20.63 13.50 -4.54
CA LYS A 15 -21.82 14.32 -4.27
C LYS A 15 -21.56 15.46 -3.28
N ALA A 16 -20.71 15.21 -2.28
CA ALA A 16 -20.34 16.19 -1.27
C ALA A 16 -19.18 17.10 -1.70
N GLY A 17 -18.51 16.81 -2.82
CA GLY A 17 -17.28 17.52 -3.22
C GLY A 17 -16.10 17.30 -2.26
N ILE A 18 -16.09 16.21 -1.51
CA ILE A 18 -15.08 15.92 -0.48
C ILE A 18 -14.08 14.88 -1.01
N PRO A 19 -12.76 15.14 -0.98
CA PRO A 19 -11.76 14.15 -1.35
C PRO A 19 -11.64 13.07 -0.28
N PHE A 20 -11.25 11.86 -0.68
CA PHE A 20 -10.94 10.77 0.25
C PHE A 20 -9.63 10.07 -0.13
N ILE A 21 -9.06 9.39 0.86
CA ILE A 21 -7.78 8.70 0.77
C ILE A 21 -8.04 7.19 0.75
N ALA A 22 -7.43 6.48 -0.19
CA ALA A 22 -7.38 5.02 -0.15
C ALA A 22 -6.21 4.57 0.74
N ASP A 23 -6.52 4.06 1.94
CA ASP A 23 -5.52 3.64 2.93
C ASP A 23 -5.43 2.11 3.03
N GLY A 24 -4.23 1.58 2.76
CA GLY A 24 -3.92 0.16 2.93
C GLY A 24 -4.15 -0.71 1.68
N GLY A 25 -3.47 -1.86 1.67
CA GLY A 25 -3.61 -2.89 0.63
C GLY A 25 -2.79 -2.66 -0.66
N ILE A 26 -2.06 -1.55 -0.76
CA ILE A 26 -1.22 -1.23 -1.92
C ILE A 26 0.09 -2.03 -1.87
N LYS A 27 0.34 -2.84 -2.90
CA LYS A 27 1.56 -3.65 -3.03
C LYS A 27 2.43 -3.24 -4.21
N PHE A 28 1.81 -2.72 -5.27
CA PHE A 28 2.50 -2.28 -6.47
C PHE A 28 2.02 -0.89 -6.92
N SER A 29 2.79 -0.21 -7.76
CA SER A 29 2.38 1.05 -8.39
C SER A 29 1.08 0.93 -9.17
N GLY A 30 0.81 -0.25 -9.76
CA GLY A 30 -0.46 -0.56 -10.39
C GLY A 30 -1.66 -0.52 -9.44
N ASP A 31 -1.46 -0.80 -8.15
CA ASP A 31 -2.55 -0.70 -7.16
C ASP A 31 -2.84 0.75 -6.79
N ILE A 32 -1.81 1.62 -6.74
CA ILE A 32 -1.98 3.07 -6.63
C ILE A 32 -2.82 3.57 -7.80
N MET A 33 -2.43 3.17 -9.02
CA MET A 33 -3.15 3.53 -10.24
C MET A 33 -4.62 3.11 -10.18
N LYS A 34 -4.91 1.87 -9.77
CA LYS A 34 -6.29 1.38 -9.61
C LYS A 34 -7.07 2.19 -8.56
N ALA A 35 -6.47 2.48 -7.40
CA ALA A 35 -7.13 3.23 -6.34
C ALA A 35 -7.52 4.65 -6.79
N LEU A 36 -6.59 5.34 -7.45
CA LEU A 36 -6.80 6.68 -7.99
C LEU A 36 -7.85 6.68 -9.11
N ALA A 37 -7.74 5.75 -10.05
CA ALA A 37 -8.74 5.54 -11.10
C ALA A 37 -10.13 5.18 -10.54
N GLY A 38 -10.16 4.51 -9.38
CA GLY A 38 -11.37 4.14 -8.67
C GLY A 38 -12.10 5.31 -8.02
N GLY A 39 -11.48 6.48 -7.89
CA GLY A 39 -12.10 7.69 -7.35
C GLY A 39 -11.34 8.33 -6.19
N ALA A 40 -10.37 7.62 -5.58
CA ALA A 40 -9.59 8.16 -4.48
C ALA A 40 -8.76 9.36 -4.96
N SER A 41 -8.66 10.39 -4.11
CA SER A 41 -7.89 11.60 -4.44
C SER A 41 -6.40 11.44 -4.14
N SER A 42 -6.08 10.59 -3.18
CA SER A 42 -4.73 10.20 -2.81
C SER A 42 -4.71 8.80 -2.22
N VAL A 43 -3.51 8.27 -1.99
CA VAL A 43 -3.30 6.97 -1.36
C VAL A 43 -2.44 7.11 -0.12
N MET A 44 -2.69 6.27 0.89
CA MET A 44 -1.83 6.13 2.05
C MET A 44 -1.13 4.77 1.99
N ILE A 45 0.19 4.80 2.18
CA ILE A 45 1.07 3.64 1.95
C ILE A 45 1.95 3.47 3.19
N GLY A 46 1.87 2.28 3.80
CA GLY A 46 2.76 1.87 4.91
C GLY A 46 3.88 0.96 4.42
N SER A 47 3.54 -0.27 4.06
CA SER A 47 4.50 -1.36 3.82
C SER A 47 5.56 -1.10 2.75
N LEU A 48 5.24 -0.33 1.69
CA LEU A 48 6.23 0.00 0.65
C LEU A 48 7.26 1.02 1.12
N PHE A 49 6.90 1.86 2.10
CA PHE A 49 7.81 2.85 2.67
C PHE A 49 8.52 2.33 3.90
N ALA A 50 7.97 1.33 4.60
CA ALA A 50 8.51 0.79 5.85
C ALA A 50 10.00 0.40 5.82
N GLY A 51 10.50 -0.04 4.65
CA GLY A 51 11.91 -0.43 4.46
C GLY A 51 12.84 0.69 3.98
N CYS A 52 12.36 1.93 3.85
CA CYS A 52 13.15 3.05 3.36
C CYS A 52 14.10 3.59 4.43
N GLU A 53 15.21 4.21 4.00
CA GLU A 53 16.21 4.83 4.88
C GLU A 53 15.59 5.79 5.89
N GLU A 54 14.69 6.65 5.41
CA GLU A 54 14.07 7.76 6.14
C GLU A 54 12.99 7.29 7.13
N THR A 55 12.54 6.04 7.03
CA THR A 55 11.53 5.52 7.97
C THR A 55 12.13 5.31 9.36
N PRO A 56 11.38 5.52 10.46
CA PRO A 56 11.85 5.15 11.79
C PRO A 56 12.13 3.63 11.91
N GLY A 57 12.94 3.24 12.89
CA GLY A 57 13.22 1.84 13.19
C GLY A 57 14.63 1.39 12.79
N GLU A 58 15.11 0.39 13.51
CA GLU A 58 16.48 -0.10 13.37
C GLU A 58 16.65 -0.95 12.10
N MET A 59 17.80 -0.80 11.47
CA MET A 59 18.24 -1.72 10.42
C MET A 59 18.84 -2.97 11.06
N VAL A 60 18.36 -4.14 10.66
CA VAL A 60 18.82 -5.43 11.16
C VAL A 60 19.39 -6.23 10.00
N LEU A 61 20.55 -6.85 10.22
CA LEU A 61 21.12 -7.81 9.28
C LEU A 61 20.63 -9.21 9.64
N TYR A 62 19.91 -9.85 8.71
CA TYR A 62 19.39 -11.20 8.89
C TYR A 62 19.73 -12.05 7.68
N GLN A 63 20.43 -13.17 7.89
CA GLN A 63 20.89 -14.07 6.82
C GLN A 63 21.61 -13.35 5.66
N GLY A 64 22.46 -12.36 6.00
CA GLY A 64 23.22 -11.59 5.02
C GLY A 64 22.42 -10.57 4.22
N ARG A 65 21.15 -10.32 4.56
CA ARG A 65 20.30 -9.29 3.94
C ARG A 65 19.89 -8.24 4.97
N ALA A 66 19.76 -6.99 4.52
CA ALA A 66 19.32 -5.88 5.35
C ALA A 66 17.79 -5.80 5.41
N TYR A 67 17.26 -5.63 6.62
CA TYR A 67 15.85 -5.46 6.92
C TYR A 67 15.63 -4.25 7.83
N LYS A 68 14.40 -3.75 7.89
CA LYS A 68 13.95 -2.80 8.92
C LYS A 68 12.81 -3.38 9.73
N MET A 69 12.80 -3.08 11.02
CA MET A 69 11.70 -3.44 11.91
C MET A 69 10.44 -2.65 11.53
N TYR A 70 9.32 -3.36 11.36
CA TYR A 70 8.02 -2.81 11.01
C TYR A 70 6.94 -3.40 11.91
N ARG A 71 6.04 -2.57 12.42
CA ARG A 71 4.93 -3.00 13.26
C ARG A 71 3.65 -2.31 12.86
N GLY A 72 2.56 -3.07 12.84
CA GLY A 72 1.22 -2.51 12.72
C GLY A 72 0.84 -1.77 14.01
N MET A 73 0.06 -0.69 13.90
CA MET A 73 -0.36 0.06 15.10
C MET A 73 -1.20 -0.77 16.06
N GLY A 74 -1.80 -1.88 15.63
CA GLY A 74 -2.55 -2.81 16.47
C GLY A 74 -1.69 -3.92 17.06
N SER A 75 -0.37 -3.88 16.91
CA SER A 75 0.52 -4.85 17.55
C SER A 75 0.65 -4.57 19.04
N MET A 76 1.02 -5.60 19.80
CA MET A 76 1.26 -5.49 21.25
C MET A 76 2.24 -4.36 21.58
N GLY A 77 3.41 -4.33 20.94
CA GLY A 77 4.45 -3.34 21.22
C GLY A 77 4.11 -1.93 20.73
N ALA A 78 3.12 -1.76 19.83
CA ALA A 78 2.56 -0.45 19.50
C ALA A 78 1.51 -0.02 20.54
N MET A 79 0.62 -0.94 20.95
CA MET A 79 -0.46 -0.68 21.90
C MET A 79 0.09 -0.35 23.29
N GLU A 80 1.12 -1.07 23.76
CA GLU A 80 1.83 -0.72 25.00
C GLU A 80 2.38 0.71 24.99
N ARG A 81 2.68 1.27 23.81
CA ARG A 81 3.21 2.63 23.64
C ARG A 81 2.13 3.66 23.30
N GLY A 82 0.85 3.31 23.46
CA GLY A 82 -0.26 4.26 23.41
C GLY A 82 -1.17 4.16 22.19
N SER A 83 -1.01 3.19 21.29
CA SER A 83 -1.95 3.01 20.18
C SER A 83 -3.26 2.31 20.57
N LYS A 84 -3.44 1.89 21.84
CA LYS A 84 -4.64 1.20 22.36
C LYS A 84 -5.95 1.91 22.03
N ASP A 85 -5.96 3.23 22.09
CA ASP A 85 -7.16 4.05 21.88
C ASP A 85 -7.73 3.90 20.47
N ARG A 86 -6.84 3.79 19.48
CA ARG A 86 -7.21 3.53 18.08
C ARG A 86 -8.00 2.23 17.88
N TYR A 87 -7.84 1.28 18.80
CA TYR A 87 -8.47 -0.04 18.76
C TYR A 87 -9.57 -0.20 19.83
N GLY A 88 -10.02 0.90 20.44
CA GLY A 88 -11.06 0.87 21.47
C GLY A 88 -10.64 0.16 22.76
N GLN A 89 -9.33 0.02 23.01
CA GLN A 89 -8.77 -0.68 24.16
C GLN A 89 -8.17 0.28 25.20
N SER A 90 -8.57 1.56 25.20
CA SER A 90 -8.05 2.60 26.10
C SER A 90 -8.27 2.27 27.58
N ALA A 91 -9.36 1.56 27.89
CA ALA A 91 -9.71 1.15 29.25
C ALA A 91 -8.99 -0.14 29.73
N VAL A 92 -8.18 -0.77 28.85
CA VAL A 92 -7.46 -2.00 29.19
C VAL A 92 -6.09 -1.66 29.79
N GLU A 93 -6.03 -1.67 31.12
CA GLU A 93 -4.80 -1.37 31.87
C GLU A 93 -3.79 -2.51 31.80
N GLU A 94 -4.23 -3.76 31.98
CA GLU A 94 -3.37 -4.94 31.91
C GLU A 94 -3.00 -5.27 30.46
N VAL A 95 -1.70 -5.22 30.17
CA VAL A 95 -1.13 -5.54 28.84
C VAL A 95 -1.52 -6.95 28.39
N SER A 96 -1.52 -7.93 29.28
CA SER A 96 -1.89 -9.33 28.99
C SER A 96 -3.33 -9.52 28.49
N LYS A 97 -4.20 -8.53 28.72
CA LYS A 97 -5.61 -8.55 28.28
C LYS A 97 -5.83 -7.81 26.95
N LEU A 98 -4.79 -7.23 26.38
CA LEU A 98 -4.88 -6.61 25.06
C LEU A 98 -5.12 -7.67 23.99
N VAL A 99 -6.00 -7.36 23.05
CA VAL A 99 -6.27 -8.19 21.87
C VAL A 99 -5.63 -7.51 20.66
N PRO A 100 -4.47 -8.00 20.18
CA PRO A 100 -3.77 -7.36 19.07
C PRO A 100 -4.46 -7.63 17.72
N GLU A 101 -4.73 -6.57 16.96
CA GLU A 101 -5.21 -6.62 15.58
C GLU A 101 -4.07 -6.44 14.55
N GLY A 102 -2.84 -6.25 15.03
CA GLY A 102 -1.64 -6.07 14.22
C GLY A 102 -0.50 -7.00 14.61
N ILE A 103 0.43 -7.19 13.68
CA ILE A 103 1.64 -7.98 13.88
C ILE A 103 2.89 -7.09 13.86
N GLU A 104 3.96 -7.62 14.44
CA GLU A 104 5.31 -7.07 14.33
C GLU A 104 6.13 -7.98 13.43
N GLY A 105 7.01 -7.39 12.65
CA GLY A 105 7.84 -8.13 11.73
C GLY A 105 8.98 -7.28 11.18
N GLN A 106 9.62 -7.81 10.14
CA GLN A 106 10.70 -7.14 9.45
C GLN A 106 10.38 -7.06 7.97
N VAL A 107 10.72 -5.93 7.35
CA VAL A 107 10.56 -5.71 5.91
C VAL A 107 11.94 -5.58 5.27
N PRO A 108 12.16 -6.08 4.04
CA PRO A 108 13.43 -5.90 3.36
C PRO A 108 13.77 -4.42 3.22
N TYR A 109 15.05 -4.07 3.33
CA TYR A 109 15.52 -2.72 3.02
C TYR A 109 15.19 -2.35 1.56
N ARG A 110 14.77 -1.09 1.36
CA ARG A 110 14.25 -0.59 0.08
C ARG A 110 15.04 0.59 -0.49
N GLY A 111 16.13 1.02 0.12
CA GLY A 111 16.86 2.21 -0.32
C GLY A 111 16.18 3.50 0.14
N SER A 112 16.48 4.61 -0.54
CA SER A 112 15.88 5.91 -0.23
C SER A 112 14.40 5.96 -0.63
N LEU A 113 13.62 6.76 0.09
CA LEU A 113 12.23 7.06 -0.23
C LEU A 113 12.11 7.70 -1.62
N SER A 114 13.06 8.57 -1.99
CA SER A 114 13.06 9.26 -3.30
C SER A 114 13.10 8.30 -4.47
N SER A 115 13.94 7.25 -4.39
CA SER A 115 14.06 6.23 -5.43
C SER A 115 12.78 5.39 -5.56
N ASN A 116 12.16 5.04 -4.42
CA ASN A 116 10.89 4.32 -4.40
C ASN A 116 9.76 5.18 -4.99
N LEU A 117 9.66 6.44 -4.59
CA LEU A 117 8.66 7.38 -5.12
C LEU A 117 8.80 7.56 -6.63
N PHE A 118 10.03 7.67 -7.15
CA PHE A 118 10.27 7.78 -8.58
C PHE A 118 9.65 6.59 -9.36
N GLN A 119 9.84 5.36 -8.88
CA GLN A 119 9.26 4.16 -9.49
C GLN A 119 7.74 4.11 -9.38
N LEU A 120 7.19 4.48 -8.21
CA LEU A 120 5.75 4.48 -7.98
C LEU A 120 5.03 5.51 -8.87
N VAL A 121 5.55 6.74 -8.92
CA VAL A 121 5.04 7.82 -9.78
C VAL A 121 5.20 7.45 -11.25
N GLY A 122 6.32 6.84 -11.64
CA GLY A 122 6.52 6.32 -12.99
C GLY A 122 5.43 5.34 -13.42
N GLY A 123 5.07 4.39 -12.55
CA GLY A 123 3.98 3.44 -12.80
C GLY A 123 2.61 4.11 -12.93
N VAL A 124 2.31 5.11 -12.09
CA VAL A 124 1.06 5.89 -12.20
C VAL A 124 1.01 6.67 -13.51
N ARG A 125 2.09 7.35 -13.89
CA ARG A 125 2.16 8.10 -15.16
C ARG A 125 1.99 7.18 -16.37
N ALA A 126 2.60 5.99 -16.35
CA ALA A 126 2.38 5.00 -17.40
C ALA A 126 0.92 4.56 -17.49
N GLY A 127 0.28 4.27 -16.35
CA GLY A 127 -1.14 3.93 -16.28
C GLY A 127 -2.06 5.04 -16.79
N MET A 128 -1.79 6.30 -16.42
CA MET A 128 -2.50 7.46 -16.97
C MET A 128 -2.33 7.59 -18.48
N GLY A 129 -1.15 7.28 -19.01
CA GLY A 129 -0.88 7.18 -20.45
C GLY A 129 -1.77 6.16 -21.15
N TYR A 130 -1.88 4.94 -20.61
CA TYR A 130 -2.76 3.89 -21.16
C TYR A 130 -4.24 4.25 -21.13
N VAL A 131 -4.71 4.95 -20.09
CA VAL A 131 -6.10 5.44 -20.00
C VAL A 131 -6.33 6.68 -20.88
N GLY A 132 -5.26 7.33 -21.34
CA GLY A 132 -5.33 8.60 -22.07
C GLY A 132 -5.83 9.74 -21.19
N ALA A 133 -5.39 9.80 -19.93
CA ALA A 133 -5.79 10.82 -18.97
C ALA A 133 -4.62 11.77 -18.66
N PRO A 134 -4.68 13.06 -19.06
CA PRO A 134 -3.61 14.02 -18.78
C PRO A 134 -3.62 14.53 -17.33
N ASP A 135 -4.74 14.34 -16.61
CA ASP A 135 -4.91 14.79 -15.24
C ASP A 135 -5.78 13.81 -14.42
N MET A 136 -5.86 14.07 -13.12
CA MET A 136 -6.58 13.23 -12.14
C MET A 136 -8.10 13.28 -12.30
N LYS A 137 -8.65 14.35 -12.89
CA LYS A 137 -10.09 14.46 -13.15
C LYS A 137 -10.45 13.53 -14.30
N LEU A 138 -9.78 13.68 -15.44
CA LEU A 138 -9.99 12.85 -16.62
C LEU A 138 -9.67 11.39 -16.35
N LEU A 139 -8.72 11.08 -15.46
CA LEU A 139 -8.47 9.71 -15.03
C LEU A 139 -9.72 9.07 -14.43
N ARG A 140 -10.36 9.73 -13.48
CA ARG A 140 -11.55 9.23 -12.76
C ARG A 140 -12.80 9.15 -13.64
N GLU A 141 -12.85 9.96 -14.69
CA GLU A 141 -13.94 9.99 -15.68
C GLU A 141 -13.77 8.93 -16.78
N ARG A 142 -12.52 8.71 -17.25
CA ARG A 142 -12.23 7.83 -18.40
C ARG A 142 -11.93 6.39 -18.02
N ALA A 143 -11.38 6.16 -16.82
CA ALA A 143 -10.97 4.83 -16.41
C ALA A 143 -12.14 3.85 -16.38
N LYS A 144 -11.94 2.69 -17.00
CA LYS A 144 -12.87 1.56 -16.97
C LYS A 144 -12.14 0.33 -16.45
N PHE A 145 -12.84 -0.46 -15.65
CA PHE A 145 -12.31 -1.67 -15.05
C PHE A 145 -12.96 -2.90 -15.65
N LEU A 146 -12.17 -3.96 -15.79
CA LEU A 146 -12.66 -5.31 -16.09
C LEU A 146 -12.38 -6.20 -14.89
N ARG A 147 -13.39 -6.96 -14.46
CA ARG A 147 -13.19 -7.99 -13.44
C ARG A 147 -12.50 -9.18 -14.09
N ILE A 148 -11.43 -9.65 -13.46
CA ILE A 148 -10.64 -10.77 -13.93
C ILE A 148 -10.75 -11.96 -12.98
N THR A 149 -10.40 -13.15 -13.47
CA THR A 149 -10.30 -14.36 -12.65
C THR A 149 -8.90 -14.47 -12.02
N SER A 150 -8.74 -15.41 -11.09
CA SER A 150 -7.41 -15.72 -10.53
C SER A 150 -6.42 -16.24 -11.58
N ALA A 151 -6.89 -16.85 -12.67
CA ALA A 151 -6.02 -17.30 -13.77
C ALA A 151 -5.44 -16.10 -14.52
N SER A 152 -6.27 -15.11 -14.86
CA SER A 152 -5.83 -13.86 -15.47
C SER A 152 -4.94 -13.02 -14.54
N LEU A 153 -5.09 -13.16 -13.21
CA LEU A 153 -4.16 -12.53 -12.27
C LEU A 153 -2.76 -13.16 -12.37
N LYS A 154 -2.66 -14.49 -12.50
CA LYS A 154 -1.37 -15.16 -12.73
C LYS A 154 -0.74 -14.71 -14.05
N GLU A 155 -1.55 -14.61 -15.11
CA GLU A 155 -1.14 -14.09 -16.41
C GLU A 155 -0.62 -12.64 -16.32
N SER A 156 -1.21 -11.80 -15.47
CA SER A 156 -0.80 -10.40 -15.30
C SER A 156 0.59 -10.23 -14.67
N HIS A 157 1.11 -11.26 -14.00
CA HIS A 157 2.44 -11.28 -13.41
C HIS A 157 3.42 -12.01 -14.35
N PRO A 158 4.75 -11.79 -14.26
CA PRO A 158 5.71 -12.62 -14.97
C PRO A 158 5.49 -14.10 -14.62
N HIS A 159 5.27 -14.92 -15.64
CA HIS A 159 5.02 -16.36 -15.54
C HIS A 159 5.85 -17.10 -16.59
N ASP A 160 6.13 -18.38 -16.34
CA ASP A 160 6.85 -19.29 -17.23
C ASP A 160 8.28 -18.88 -17.63
N VAL A 161 8.92 -18.03 -16.81
CA VAL A 161 10.32 -17.60 -16.98
C VAL A 161 11.07 -17.53 -15.64
N ILE A 162 12.40 -17.72 -15.69
CA ILE A 162 13.29 -17.51 -14.54
C ILE A 162 13.76 -16.05 -14.54
N VAL A 163 13.38 -15.29 -13.51
CA VAL A 163 13.84 -13.91 -13.32
C VAL A 163 15.29 -13.94 -12.86
N THR A 164 16.21 -13.47 -13.71
CA THR A 164 17.66 -13.44 -13.41
C THR A 164 18.11 -12.15 -12.72
N LYS A 165 17.33 -11.07 -12.86
CA LYS A 165 17.58 -9.78 -12.23
C LYS A 165 16.26 -9.13 -11.85
N GLU A 166 16.13 -8.73 -10.60
CA GLU A 166 14.93 -8.04 -10.11
C GLU A 166 14.83 -6.62 -10.70
N ALA A 167 13.61 -6.25 -11.10
CA ALA A 167 13.30 -4.88 -11.49
C ALA A 167 13.02 -4.03 -10.23
N PRO A 168 13.39 -2.73 -10.23
CA PRO A 168 13.22 -1.87 -9.06
C PRO A 168 11.75 -1.66 -8.65
N ASN A 169 10.82 -1.85 -9.57
CA ASN A 169 9.37 -1.69 -9.39
C ASN A 169 8.62 -3.03 -9.24
N TYR A 170 9.31 -4.16 -9.27
CA TYR A 170 8.68 -5.48 -9.22
C TYR A 170 9.54 -6.47 -8.44
N ARG A 171 9.12 -6.74 -7.20
CA ARG A 171 9.63 -7.84 -6.38
C ARG A 171 8.52 -8.88 -6.24
N GLN A 172 8.81 -10.13 -6.59
CA GLN A 172 7.87 -11.21 -6.32
C GLN A 172 7.69 -11.30 -4.79
N VAL A 173 6.43 -11.29 -4.35
CA VAL A 173 6.03 -11.49 -2.96
C VAL A 173 5.58 -12.93 -2.81
#